data_AF-A0A034VF80-F1
#
_entry.id   AF-A0A034VF80-F1
#
_cell.length_a   1.000
_cell.length_b   1.000
_cell.length_c   1.000
_cell.angle_alpha   90.00
_cell.angle_beta   90.00
_cell.angle_gamma   90.00
#
_symmetry.space_group_name_H-M   'P 1'
#
loop_
_entity.id
_entity.type
_entity.pdbx_description
1 polymer ?
#
loop_
_entity_poly.entity_id
_entity_poly.type
_entity_poly.pdbx_seq_one_letter_code
_entity_poly.pdbx_strand_id
1 'polypeptide(L)'
;THTHTYTRSCRWRTQKNYALAEKRFAELVQRFPDQPAAFLGQARLLDKMSEQQRSNNLLNQAIQAYKRYLALGDDITDHAQFRKAAERCIERMRFMGKLDWL
;
A
#
# COMPACT_ATOMS: atom_id res chain seq x y z
N THR A 1 -28.45 -15.13 16.26
CA THR A 1 -27.40 -15.73 15.39
C THR A 1 -27.48 -15.21 13.94
N HIS A 2 -27.48 -13.88 13.73
CA HIS A 2 -27.63 -13.28 12.38
C HIS A 2 -26.58 -12.20 12.01
N THR A 3 -25.48 -12.10 12.74
CA THR A 3 -24.44 -11.07 12.49
C THR A 3 -23.25 -11.54 11.64
N HIS A 4 -23.17 -12.83 11.29
CA HIS A 4 -22.02 -13.38 10.55
C HIS A 4 -22.16 -13.40 9.01
N THR A 5 -23.36 -13.18 8.47
CA THR A 5 -23.58 -13.23 7.01
C THR A 5 -23.28 -11.89 6.32
N TYR A 6 -23.58 -10.76 6.96
CA TYR A 6 -23.30 -9.42 6.43
C TYR A 6 -21.81 -9.05 6.39
N THR A 7 -21.04 -9.50 7.37
CA THR A 7 -19.59 -9.23 7.43
C THR A 7 -18.82 -9.98 6.33
N ARG A 8 -19.27 -11.19 5.96
CA ARG A 8 -18.68 -11.94 4.84
C ARG A 8 -18.96 -11.27 3.49
N SER A 9 -20.20 -10.85 3.21
CA SER A 9 -20.54 -10.22 1.92
C SER A 9 -19.81 -8.89 1.68
N CYS A 10 -19.65 -8.06 2.72
CA CYS A 10 -18.88 -6.82 2.65
C CYS A 10 -17.39 -7.08 2.45
N ARG A 11 -16.82 -8.11 3.10
CA ARG A 11 -15.41 -8.49 2.95
C ARG A 11 -15.10 -8.90 1.51
N TRP A 12 -15.91 -9.77 0.90
CA TRP A 12 -15.75 -10.19 -0.50
C TRP A 12 -15.80 -9.01 -1.48
N ARG A 13 -16.75 -8.09 -1.29
CA ARG A 13 -16.88 -6.89 -2.12
C ARG A 13 -15.65 -5.99 -2.01
N THR A 14 -15.12 -5.82 -0.80
CA THR A 14 -13.93 -5.00 -0.57
C THR A 14 -12.68 -5.64 -1.15
N GLN A 15 -12.50 -6.97 -1.00
CA GLN A 15 -11.39 -7.72 -1.60
C GLN A 15 -11.39 -7.65 -3.13
N LYS A 16 -12.57 -7.80 -3.75
CA LYS A 16 -12.73 -7.68 -5.21
C LYS A 16 -12.32 -6.29 -5.71
N ASN A 17 -12.67 -5.25 -4.97
CA ASN A 17 -12.29 -3.88 -5.31
C ASN A 17 -10.77 -3.65 -5.18
N TYR A 18 -10.14 -4.23 -4.16
CA TYR A 18 -8.69 -4.11 -3.98
C TYR A 18 -7.88 -4.85 -5.04
N ALA A 19 -8.28 -6.06 -5.43
CA ALA A 19 -7.60 -6.79 -6.51
C ALA A 19 -7.69 -6.05 -7.85
N LEU A 20 -8.82 -5.40 -8.14
CA LEU A 20 -8.95 -4.55 -9.32
C LEU A 20 -8.05 -3.31 -9.21
N ALA A 21 -8.06 -2.63 -8.05
CA ALA A 21 -7.23 -1.46 -7.81
C ALA A 21 -5.73 -1.80 -7.92
N GLU A 22 -5.31 -2.96 -7.43
CA GLU A 22 -3.93 -3.44 -7.51
C GLU A 22 -3.50 -3.61 -8.97
N LYS A 23 -4.32 -4.27 -9.78
CA LYS A 23 -4.06 -4.39 -11.23
C LYS A 23 -3.95 -3.03 -11.91
N ARG A 24 -4.86 -2.10 -11.60
CA ARG A 24 -4.84 -0.74 -12.18
C ARG A 24 -3.59 0.02 -11.79
N PHE A 25 -3.16 -0.04 -10.53
CA PHE A 25 -1.94 0.61 -10.11
C PHE A 25 -0.68 -0.05 -10.68
N ALA A 26 -0.67 -1.37 -10.85
CA ALA A 26 0.41 -2.07 -11.54
C ALA A 26 0.53 -1.62 -13.01
N GLU A 27 -0.60 -1.51 -13.72
CA GLU A 27 -0.65 -0.95 -15.09
C GLU A 27 -0.16 0.50 -15.12
N LEU A 28 -0.59 1.34 -14.17
CA LEU A 28 -0.19 2.75 -14.09
C LEU A 28 1.30 2.91 -13.85
N VAL A 29 1.87 2.17 -12.90
CA VAL A 29 3.30 2.22 -12.60
C VAL A 29 4.16 1.71 -13.77
N GLN A 30 3.66 0.74 -14.53
CA GLN A 30 4.34 0.28 -15.74
C GLN A 30 4.28 1.31 -16.87
N ARG A 31 3.13 1.99 -17.02
CA ARG A 31 2.88 2.95 -18.11
C ARG A 31 3.48 4.33 -17.83
N PHE A 32 3.58 4.71 -16.56
CA PHE A 32 4.05 6.01 -16.10
C PHE A 32 5.09 5.84 -14.99
N PRO A 33 6.30 5.32 -15.31
CA PRO A 33 7.34 5.03 -14.33
C PRO A 33 7.93 6.28 -13.66
N ASP A 34 7.65 7.45 -14.24
CA ASP A 34 8.06 8.79 -13.84
C ASP A 34 6.99 9.52 -12.99
N GLN A 35 5.79 8.95 -12.83
CA GLN A 35 4.72 9.61 -12.07
C GLN A 35 4.69 9.18 -10.60
N PRO A 36 5.06 10.06 -9.64
CA PRO A 36 5.10 9.69 -8.23
C PRO A 36 3.73 9.31 -7.66
N ALA A 37 2.66 9.94 -8.17
CA ALA A 37 1.29 9.70 -7.71
C ALA A 37 0.85 8.24 -7.90
N ALA A 38 1.32 7.56 -8.95
CA ALA A 38 1.00 6.15 -9.22
C ALA A 38 1.58 5.24 -8.12
N PHE A 39 2.85 5.45 -7.77
CA PHE A 39 3.52 4.69 -6.70
C PHE A 39 2.91 4.96 -5.32
N LEU A 40 2.56 6.22 -5.02
CA LEU A 40 1.92 6.55 -3.73
C LEU A 40 0.54 5.90 -3.59
N GLY A 41 -0.25 5.90 -4.66
CA GLY A 41 -1.56 5.23 -4.71
C GLY A 41 -1.42 3.72 -4.50
N GLN A 42 -0.47 3.10 -5.21
CA GLN A 42 -0.16 1.68 -5.07
C GLN A 42 0.28 1.33 -3.63
N ALA A 43 1.19 2.12 -3.05
CA ALA A 43 1.72 1.89 -1.71
C ALA A 43 0.60 1.91 -0.65
N ARG A 44 -0.29 2.90 -0.69
CA ARG A 44 -1.43 3.03 0.25
C ARG A 44 -2.41 1.87 0.12
N LEU A 45 -2.67 1.45 -1.12
CA LEU A 45 -3.55 0.31 -1.39
C LEU A 45 -2.97 -0.98 -0.79
N LEU A 46 -1.71 -1.29 -1.12
CA LEU A 46 -1.02 -2.49 -0.64
C LEU A 46 -0.87 -2.47 0.88
N ASP A 47 -0.59 -1.32 1.48
CA ASP A 47 -0.50 -1.15 2.93
C ASP A 47 -1.84 -1.54 3.60
N LYS A 48 -2.95 -1.02 3.09
CA LYS A 48 -4.28 -1.35 3.59
C LYS A 48 -4.65 -2.82 3.38
N MET A 49 -4.31 -3.39 2.23
CA MET A 49 -4.53 -4.82 1.97
C MET A 49 -3.70 -5.69 2.92
N SER A 50 -2.46 -5.29 3.23
CA SER A 50 -1.58 -6.00 4.13
C SER A 50 -2.16 -6.10 5.55
N GLU A 51 -2.75 -5.02 6.07
CA GLU A 51 -3.42 -5.02 7.38
C GLU A 51 -4.66 -5.91 7.40
N GLN A 52 -5.48 -5.82 6.35
CA GLN A 52 -6.73 -6.59 6.26
C GLN A 52 -6.50 -8.09 6.11
N GLN A 53 -5.49 -8.46 5.32
CA GLN A 53 -5.14 -9.85 5.04
C GLN A 53 -4.10 -10.40 6.01
N ARG A 54 -3.52 -9.55 6.87
CA ARG A 54 -2.39 -9.86 7.75
C ARG A 54 -1.24 -10.51 6.97
N SER A 55 -0.90 -9.92 5.82
CA SER A 55 0.08 -10.46 4.89
C SER A 55 1.35 -9.64 4.89
N ASN A 56 2.43 -10.22 5.39
CA ASN A 56 3.76 -9.61 5.40
C ASN A 56 4.32 -9.44 3.98
N ASN A 57 3.91 -10.29 3.03
CA ASN A 57 4.30 -10.14 1.63
C ASN A 57 3.72 -8.84 1.04
N LEU A 58 2.41 -8.60 1.24
CA LEU A 58 1.77 -7.35 0.80
C LEU A 58 2.37 -6.12 1.51
N LEU A 59 2.72 -6.26 2.79
CA LEU A 59 3.39 -5.18 3.53
C LEU A 59 4.77 -4.86 2.93
N ASN A 60 5.56 -5.88 2.58
CA ASN A 60 6.85 -5.69 1.92
C ASN A 60 6.67 -5.00 0.55
N GLN A 61 5.69 -5.43 -0.25
CA GLN A 61 5.37 -4.75 -1.52
C GLN A 61 4.97 -3.28 -1.32
N ALA A 62 4.19 -2.98 -0.28
CA ALA A 62 3.83 -1.60 0.07
C ALA A 62 5.08 -0.76 0.41
N ILE A 63 6.01 -1.32 1.20
CA ILE A 63 7.29 -0.66 1.51
C ILE A 63 8.09 -0.39 0.25
N GLN A 64 8.18 -1.34 -0.67
CA GLN A 64 8.89 -1.13 -1.94
C GLN A 64 8.25 -0.01 -2.78
N ALA A 65 6.91 0.04 -2.85
CA ALA A 65 6.20 1.10 -3.53
C ALA A 65 6.43 2.48 -2.86
N TYR A 66 6.42 2.55 -1.53
CA TYR A 66 6.80 3.79 -0.81
C TYR A 66 8.24 4.21 -1.10
N LYS A 67 9.20 3.27 -1.11
CA LYS A 67 10.60 3.57 -1.46
C LYS A 67 10.73 4.13 -2.87
N ARG A 68 9.99 3.57 -3.84
CA ARG A 68 9.95 4.10 -5.22
C ARG A 68 9.38 5.51 -5.28
N TYR A 69 8.29 5.78 -4.57
CA TYR A 69 7.74 7.14 -4.45
C TYR A 69 8.76 8.12 -3.86
N LEU A 70 9.47 7.73 -2.80
CA LEU A 70 10.47 8.59 -2.15
C LEU A 70 11.71 8.82 -3.02
N ALA A 71 12.05 7.86 -3.89
CA ALA A 71 13.15 8.00 -4.84
C ALA A 71 12.87 9.02 -5.95
N LEU A 72 11.59 9.31 -6.23
CA LEU A 72 11.17 10.37 -7.15
C LEU A 72 11.01 11.73 -6.43
N GLY A 73 11.64 11.89 -5.25
CA GLY A 73 11.49 13.03 -4.34
C GLY A 73 11.62 14.41 -4.97
N ASP A 74 12.45 14.53 -6.00
CA ASP A 74 12.72 15.80 -6.68
C ASP A 74 11.51 16.30 -7.51
N ASP A 75 10.65 15.39 -7.97
CA ASP A 75 9.46 15.71 -8.78
C ASP A 75 8.20 15.98 -7.92
N ILE A 76 8.32 15.88 -6.59
CA ILE A 76 7.17 15.95 -5.68
C ILE A 76 7.06 17.36 -5.09
N THR A 77 6.08 18.12 -5.58
CA THR A 77 5.81 19.49 -5.11
C THR A 77 5.10 19.53 -3.74
N ASP A 78 4.36 18.47 -3.38
CA ASP A 78 3.68 18.38 -2.08
C ASP A 78 4.58 17.77 -1.01
N HIS A 79 5.38 18.64 -0.36
CA HIS A 79 6.29 18.23 0.71
C HIS A 79 5.58 17.65 1.95
N ALA A 80 4.35 18.06 2.22
CA ALA A 80 3.59 17.53 3.35
C ALA A 80 3.17 16.08 3.10
N GLN A 81 2.73 15.77 1.87
CA GLN A 81 2.45 14.41 1.44
C GLN A 81 3.73 13.55 1.39
N PHE A 82 4.83 14.11 0.88
CA PHE A 82 6.12 13.44 0.85
C PHE A 82 6.56 12.99 2.25
N ARG A 83 6.53 13.93 3.22
CA ARG A 83 6.88 13.65 4.61
C ARG A 83 6.00 12.57 5.22
N LYS A 84 4.68 12.66 5.05
CA LYS A 84 3.72 11.66 5.56
C LYS A 84 3.99 10.26 4.98
N ALA A 85 4.33 10.18 3.70
CA ALA A 85 4.67 8.92 3.06
C ALA A 85 5.99 8.35 3.61
N ALA A 86 6.99 9.20 3.85
CA ALA A 86 8.26 8.80 4.44
C ALA A 86 8.08 8.27 5.87
N GLU A 87 7.34 9.01 6.71
CA GLU A 87 7.01 8.60 8.08
C GLU A 87 6.30 7.24 8.08
N ARG A 88 5.29 7.06 7.22
CA ARG A 88 4.57 5.79 7.09
C ARG A 88 5.48 4.65 6.64
N CYS A 89 6.36 4.89 5.67
CA CYS A 89 7.34 3.90 5.21
C CYS A 89 8.25 3.45 6.34
N ILE A 90 8.77 4.38 7.14
CA ILE A 90 9.63 4.09 8.30
C ILE A 90 8.87 3.26 9.34
N GLU A 91 7.62 3.61 9.66
CA GLU A 91 6.77 2.82 10.57
C GLU A 91 6.63 1.37 10.10
N ARG A 92 6.38 1.15 8.80
CA ARG A 92 6.23 -0.20 8.24
C ARG A 92 7.52 -0.99 8.24
N MET A 93 8.64 -0.37 7.91
CA MET A 93 9.96 -1.03 7.99
C MET A 93 10.30 -1.41 9.43
N ARG A 94 10.02 -0.55 10.41
CA ARG A 94 10.20 -0.86 11.84
C ARG A 94 9.30 -2.00 12.30
N PHE A 95 8.05 -2.04 11.84
CA PHE A 95 7.14 -3.14 12.15
C PHE A 95 7.67 -4.47 11.59
N MET A 96 8.16 -4.48 10.35
CA MET A 96 8.80 -5.66 9.75
C MET A 96 10.03 -6.09 10.53
N GLY A 97 10.95 -5.18 10.83
CA GLY A 97 12.17 -5.50 11.58
C GLY A 97 11.92 -5.97 13.02
N LYS A 98 10.75 -5.67 13.61
CA LYS A 98 10.34 -6.24 14.91
C LYS A 98 9.83 -7.68 14.82
N LEU A 99 9.33 -8.09 13.65
CA LEU A 99 8.89 -9.48 13.41
C LEU A 99 10.07 -10.43 13.20
N ASP A 100 11.24 -9.93 12.78
CA ASP A 100 12.43 -10.75 12.51
C ASP A 100 13.12 -11.29 13.79
N TRP A 101 12.76 -10.82 15.00
CA TRP A 101 13.36 -11.24 16.28
C TRP A 101 12.47 -12.16 17.14
N LEU A 102 11.34 -12.64 16.60
CA LEU A 102 10.41 -13.59 17.26
C LEU A 102 10.31 -14.88 16.45
#